data_AF-A0A1G9BBB8-F1
#
_entry.id   AF-A0A1G9BBB8-F1
#
_cell.length_a   1.000
_cell.length_b   1.000
_cell.length_c   1.000
_cell.angle_alpha   90.00
_cell.angle_beta   90.00
_cell.angle_gamma   90.00
#
_symmetry.space_group_name_H-M   'P 1'
#
loop_
_entity.id
_entity.type
_entity.pdbx_description
1 polymer ?
#
loop_
_entity_poly.entity_id
_entity_poly.type
_entity_poly.pdbx_seq_one_letter_code
_entity_poly.pdbx_strand_id
1 'polypeptide(L)'
;TYRQEMYANFDDERYRERNKVETAFSVLKRRFGEELKARKYWYQVKEIKIKVILHNLTKAVQTVVIVVVWKEFNRAVFPLTLSRSPGE
;
A
#
# COMPACT_ATOMS: atom_id res chain seq x y z
N THR A 1 26.82 28.69 -2.05
CA THR A 1 26.83 27.61 -1.02
C THR A 1 25.71 26.64 -1.30
N TYR A 2 25.85 25.34 -1.01
CA TYR A 2 24.82 24.29 -1.26
C TYR A 2 23.37 24.69 -0.89
N ARG A 3 23.17 25.45 0.21
CA ARG A 3 21.84 26.00 0.56
C ARG A 3 21.22 26.88 -0.53
N GLN A 4 21.98 27.73 -1.19
CA GLN A 4 21.48 28.62 -2.25
C GLN A 4 21.08 27.82 -3.50
N GLU A 5 21.81 26.77 -3.87
CA GLU A 5 21.43 25.87 -4.97
C GLU A 5 20.15 25.09 -4.67
N MET A 6 19.99 24.64 -3.42
CA MET A 6 18.78 23.98 -2.94
C MET A 6 17.55 24.87 -3.04
N TYR A 7 17.65 26.17 -2.68
CA TYR A 7 16.54 27.11 -2.83
C TYR A 7 16.26 27.46 -4.29
N ALA A 8 17.30 27.63 -5.11
CA ALA A 8 17.16 28.01 -6.52
C ALA A 8 16.56 26.90 -7.39
N ASN A 9 16.82 25.63 -7.05
CA ASN A 9 16.38 24.46 -7.81
C ASN A 9 15.40 23.59 -7.01
N PHE A 10 14.66 24.18 -6.07
CA PHE A 10 13.72 23.42 -5.26
C PHE A 10 12.52 22.99 -6.09
N ASP A 11 12.41 21.68 -6.32
CA ASP A 11 11.24 21.09 -6.94
C ASP A 11 10.17 20.82 -5.88
N ASP A 12 9.31 21.82 -5.67
CA ASP A 12 8.21 21.79 -4.72
C ASP A 12 7.22 20.65 -5.01
N GLU A 13 6.95 20.37 -6.29
CA GLU A 13 6.03 19.29 -6.68
C GLU A 13 6.59 17.93 -6.29
N ARG A 14 7.86 17.67 -6.62
CA ARG A 14 8.55 16.45 -6.20
C ARG A 14 8.66 16.34 -4.68
N TYR A 15 8.89 17.44 -3.98
CA TYR A 15 8.97 17.44 -2.52
C TYR A 15 7.64 17.03 -1.88
N ARG A 16 6.50 17.45 -2.44
CA ARG A 16 5.16 17.08 -1.95
C ARG A 16 4.89 15.58 -2.05
N GLU A 17 5.59 14.85 -2.91
CA GLU A 17 5.46 13.40 -3.03
C GLU A 17 6.20 12.60 -1.94
N ARG A 18 7.06 13.25 -1.15
CA ARG A 18 7.83 12.61 -0.07
C ARG A 18 6.92 11.92 0.95
N ASN A 19 5.76 12.50 1.23
CA ASN A 19 4.78 11.95 2.16
C ASN A 19 4.30 10.53 1.76
N LYS A 20 4.20 10.25 0.45
CA LYS A 20 3.80 8.93 -0.09
C LYS A 20 4.83 7.88 0.28
N VAL A 21 6.10 8.20 0.06
CA VAL A 21 7.24 7.33 0.37
C VAL A 21 7.36 7.09 1.88
N GLU A 22 7.29 8.16 2.68
CA GLU A 22 7.34 8.05 4.15
C GLU A 22 6.18 7.21 4.70
N THR A 23 4.98 7.39 4.17
CA THR A 23 3.81 6.59 4.55
C THR A 23 4.02 5.12 4.22
N ALA A 24 4.49 4.80 3.00
CA ALA A 24 4.76 3.43 2.58
C ALA A 24 5.81 2.76 3.48
N PHE A 25 6.92 3.45 3.78
CA PHE A 25 7.94 2.94 4.69
C PHE A 25 7.44 2.81 6.12
N SER A 26 6.63 3.75 6.61
CA SER A 26 6.03 3.67 7.95
C SER A 26 5.14 2.44 8.08
N VAL A 27 4.30 2.15 7.09
CA VAL A 27 3.45 0.95 7.04
C VAL A 27 4.29 -0.32 7.00
N LEU A 28 5.36 -0.36 6.20
CA LEU A 28 6.27 -1.50 6.13
C LEU A 28 6.95 -1.78 7.47
N LYS A 29 7.49 -0.74 8.12
CA LYS A 29 8.16 -0.86 9.43
C LYS A 29 7.23 -1.33 10.53
N ARG A 30 5.99 -0.80 10.60
CA ARG A 30 4.99 -1.24 11.58
C ARG A 30 4.65 -2.72 11.42
N ARG A 31 4.64 -3.23 10.18
CA ARG A 31 4.27 -4.61 9.87
C ARG A 31 5.41 -5.62 10.03
N PHE A 32 6.62 -5.25 9.63
CA PHE A 32 7.76 -6.18 9.54
C PHE A 32 8.91 -5.84 10.50
N GLY A 33 8.72 -4.86 11.39
CA GLY A 33 9.75 -4.30 12.23
C GLY A 33 10.65 -3.31 11.50
N GLU A 34 11.18 -2.35 12.25
CA GLU A 34 12.12 -1.35 11.74
C GLU A 34 13.53 -1.91 11.52
N GLU A 35 13.91 -2.91 12.31
CA GLU A 35 15.25 -3.49 12.29
C GLU A 35 15.51 -4.31 11.01
N LEU A 36 16.76 -4.25 10.56
CA LEU A 36 17.32 -5.13 9.52
C LEU A 36 18.24 -6.13 10.20
N LYS A 37 17.94 -7.41 10.05
CA LYS A 37 18.72 -8.49 10.69
C LYS A 37 20.05 -8.74 9.97
N ALA A 38 20.11 -8.43 8.68
CA ALA A 38 21.32 -8.61 7.90
C ALA A 38 22.45 -7.65 8.30
N ARG A 39 23.68 -8.17 8.44
CA ARG A 39 24.88 -7.37 8.72
C ARG A 39 25.58 -6.83 7.47
N LYS A 40 25.52 -7.56 6.35
CA LYS A 40 26.11 -7.13 5.08
C LYS A 40 25.13 -6.25 4.32
N TYR A 41 25.60 -5.11 3.80
CA TYR A 41 24.78 -4.15 3.04
C TYR A 41 23.94 -4.80 1.94
N TRP A 42 24.55 -5.65 1.11
CA TRP A 42 23.83 -6.35 0.03
C TRP A 42 22.68 -7.22 0.53
N TYR A 43 22.80 -7.79 1.73
CA TYR A 43 21.74 -8.58 2.34
C TYR A 43 20.67 -7.71 3.00
N GLN A 44 21.03 -6.55 3.56
CA GLN A 44 20.06 -5.55 4.02
C GLN A 44 19.18 -5.06 2.87
N VAL A 45 19.78 -4.79 1.71
CA VAL A 45 19.03 -4.42 0.49
C VAL A 45 18.08 -5.53 0.07
N LYS A 46 18.51 -6.80 0.10
CA LYS A 46 17.64 -7.95 -0.20
C LYS A 46 16.50 -8.06 0.82
N GLU A 47 16.78 -7.88 2.10
CA GLU A 47 15.79 -7.91 3.18
C GLU A 47 14.69 -6.85 2.95
N ILE A 48 15.08 -5.60 2.64
CA ILE A 48 14.12 -4.53 2.32
C ILE A 48 13.28 -4.89 1.08
N LYS A 49 13.91 -5.36 0.00
CA LYS A 49 13.21 -5.76 -1.23
C LYS A 49 12.18 -6.86 -0.96
N ILE A 50 12.53 -7.86 -0.16
CA ILE A 50 11.61 -8.95 0.22
C ILE A 50 10.45 -8.41 1.07
N LYS A 51 10.71 -7.53 2.06
CA LYS A 51 9.63 -6.89 2.85
C LYS A 51 8.64 -6.14 1.96
N VAL A 52 9.12 -5.43 0.93
CA VAL A 52 8.28 -4.72 -0.06
C VAL A 52 7.46 -5.69 -0.91
N ILE A 53 8.10 -6.73 -1.47
CA ILE A 53 7.42 -7.75 -2.29
C ILE A 53 6.30 -8.44 -1.49
N LEU A 54 6.60 -8.83 -0.25
CA LEU A 54 5.63 -9.49 0.63
C LEU A 54 4.47 -8.56 1.01
N HIS A 55 4.74 -7.27 1.21
CA HIS A 55 3.69 -6.27 1.43
C HIS A 55 2.73 -6.21 0.25
N ASN A 56 3.28 -6.06 -0.97
CA ASN A 56 2.49 -5.95 -2.20
C ASN A 56 1.68 -7.22 -2.44
N LEU A 57 2.28 -8.40 -2.23
CA LEU A 57 1.58 -9.68 -2.36
C LEU A 57 0.41 -9.79 -1.37
N THR A 58 0.62 -9.36 -0.12
CA THR A 58 -0.48 -9.34 0.86
C THR A 58 -1.61 -8.42 0.40
N LYS A 59 -1.29 -7.23 -0.12
CA LYS A 59 -2.30 -6.29 -0.61
C LYS A 59 -3.06 -6.85 -1.79
N ALA A 60 -2.39 -7.51 -2.73
CA ALA A 60 -3.03 -8.19 -3.84
C ALA A 60 -4.02 -9.27 -3.36
N VAL A 61 -3.60 -10.13 -2.43
CA VAL A 61 -4.48 -11.17 -1.86
C VAL A 61 -5.67 -10.54 -1.12
N GLN A 62 -5.44 -9.51 -0.30
CA GLN A 62 -6.51 -8.78 0.37
C GLN A 62 -7.53 -8.22 -0.62
N THR A 63 -7.06 -7.60 -1.71
CA THR A 63 -7.94 -7.09 -2.77
C THR A 63 -8.78 -8.19 -3.40
N VAL A 64 -8.17 -9.34 -3.74
CA VAL A 64 -8.89 -10.48 -4.31
C VAL A 64 -9.97 -10.98 -3.35
N VAL A 65 -9.64 -11.16 -2.06
CA VAL A 65 -10.60 -11.61 -1.05
C VAL A 65 -11.77 -10.63 -0.92
N ILE A 66 -11.50 -9.32 -0.87
CA ILE A 66 -12.55 -8.30 -0.78
C ILE A 66 -13.50 -8.37 -1.98
N VAL A 67 -12.94 -8.50 -3.19
CA VAL A 67 -13.75 -8.59 -4.42
C VAL A 67 -14.61 -9.85 -4.42
N VAL A 68 -14.06 -11.00 -4.01
CA VAL A 68 -14.81 -12.26 -3.93
C VAL A 68 -15.94 -12.14 -2.92
N VAL A 69 -15.67 -11.65 -1.72
CA VAL A 69 -16.68 -11.48 -0.66
C VAL A 69 -17.79 -10.53 -1.12
N TRP A 70 -17.43 -9.39 -1.72
CA TRP A 70 -18.40 -8.42 -2.22
C TRP A 70 -19.28 -9.01 -3.33
N LYS A 71 -18.68 -9.77 -4.26
CA LYS A 71 -19.40 -10.43 -5.35
C LYS A 71 -20.40 -11.46 -4.82
N GLU A 72 -20.00 -12.32 -3.90
CA GLU A 72 -20.89 -13.34 -3.34
C GLU A 72 -21.99 -12.73 -2.46
N PHE A 73 -21.67 -11.67 -1.70
CA PHE A 73 -22.67 -10.90 -0.97
C PHE A 73 -23.73 -10.31 -1.90
N ASN A 74 -23.32 -9.63 -2.97
CA ASN A 74 -24.26 -9.08 -3.95
C ASN A 74 -25.07 -10.15 -4.65
N ARG A 75 -24.47 -11.30 -4.96
CA ARG A 75 -25.20 -12.44 -5.54
C ARG A 75 -26.30 -12.95 -4.61
N ALA A 76 -26.07 -12.96 -3.30
CA ALA A 76 -27.06 -13.39 -2.32
C ALA A 76 -28.17 -12.34 -2.11
N VAL A 77 -27.81 -11.05 -2.07
CA VAL A 77 -28.75 -9.95 -1.75
C VAL A 77 -29.56 -9.48 -2.95
N PHE A 78 -28.96 -9.41 -4.15
CA PHE A 78 -29.61 -8.85 -5.34
C PHE A 78 -30.94 -9.55 -5.73
N PRO A 79 -31.05 -10.89 -5.69
CA PRO A 79 -32.32 -11.58 -5.92
C PRO A 79 -33.36 -11.31 -4.82
N LEU A 80 -32.93 -11.15 -3.57
CA LEU A 80 -33.80 -10.85 -2.42
C LEU A 80 -34.36 -9.43 -2.45
N THR A 81 -33.63 -8.48 -3.05
CA THR A 81 -34.13 -7.11 -3.25
C THR A 81 -35.12 -7.01 -4.40
N LEU A 82 -34.92 -7.79 -5.48
CA LEU A 82 -35.88 -7.83 -6.61
C LEU A 82 -37.21 -8.48 -6.21
N SER A 83 -37.19 -9.53 -5.38
CA SER A 83 -38.41 -10.18 -4.89
C SER A 83 -39.20 -9.35 -3.87
N ARG A 84 -38.59 -8.30 -3.32
CA ARG A 84 -39.16 -7.43 -2.29
C ARG A 84 -39.54 -6.04 -2.80
N SER A 85 -39.28 -5.75 -4.08
CA SER A 85 -39.75 -4.50 -4.69
C SER A 85 -41.28 -4.53 -4.73
N PRO A 86 -41.98 -3.64 -4.02
CA PRO A 86 -43.43 -3.57 -4.09
C PRO A 86 -43.81 -3.18 -5.51
N GLY A 87 -44.72 -3.94 -6.13
CA GLY A 87 -45.31 -3.55 -7.40
C GLY A 87 -45.98 -2.18 -7.27
N GLU A 88 -45.67 -1.30 -8.21
CA GLU A 88 -46.57 -0.20 -8.60
C GLU A 88 -47.86 -0.77 -9.19
#